data_AF-A0A1F6ZP60-F1
#
_entry.id   AF-A0A1F6ZP60-F1
#
_cell.length_a   1.000
_cell.length_b   1.000
_cell.length_c   1.000
_cell.angle_alpha   90.00
_cell.angle_beta   90.00
_cell.angle_gamma   90.00
#
_symmetry.space_group_name_H-M   'P 1'
#
loop_
_entity.id
_entity.type
_entity.pdbx_description
1 polymer ?
#
loop_
_entity_poly.entity_id
_entity_poly.type
_entity_poly.pdbx_seq_one_letter_code
_entity_poly.pdbx_strand_id
1 'polypeptide(L)' 'MENEKKYYRLVTSLREQRKKIGLTQNELAEKAQLPRATIVKVESGKRNATLETLMHIAQAMGKDLVVSLR' A
#
# COMPACT_ATOMS: atom_id res chain seq x y z
N MET A 1 10.46 -15.12 7.07
CA MET A 1 11.58 -15.26 6.10
C MET A 1 11.17 -15.07 4.63
N GLU A 2 10.33 -15.91 4.00
CA GLU A 2 9.91 -15.69 2.58
C GLU A 2 8.58 -14.92 2.44
N ASN A 3 7.59 -15.22 3.28
CA ASN A 3 6.29 -14.51 3.25
C ASN A 3 6.44 -13.03 3.59
N GLU A 4 7.32 -12.69 4.53
CA GLU A 4 7.66 -11.30 4.84
C GLU A 4 8.33 -10.59 3.66
N LYS A 5 9.19 -11.28 2.90
CA LYS A 5 9.78 -10.71 1.66
C LYS A 5 8.71 -10.46 0.61
N LYS A 6 7.77 -11.39 0.42
CA LYS A 6 6.62 -11.20 -0.49
C LYS A 6 5.77 -10.00 -0.08
N TYR A 7 5.44 -9.89 1.20
CA TYR A 7 4.71 -8.75 1.74
C TYR A 7 5.48 -7.44 1.55
N TYR A 8 6.79 -7.45 1.84
CA TYR A 8 7.65 -6.27 1.68
C TYR A 8 7.73 -5.79 0.22
N ARG A 9 7.84 -6.72 -0.74
CA ARG A 9 7.78 -6.41 -2.18
C ARG A 9 6.45 -5.75 -2.56
N LEU A 10 5.35 -6.27 -2.02
CA LEU A 10 4.01 -5.74 -2.27
C LEU A 10 3.85 -4.29 -1.75
N VAL A 11 4.22 -4.02 -0.50
CA VAL A 11 4.10 -2.66 0.07
C VAL A 11 5.09 -1.67 -0.54
N THR A 12 6.26 -2.16 -0.98
CA THR A 12 7.22 -1.34 -1.73
C THR A 12 6.64 -0.93 -3.08
N SER A 13 5.99 -1.85 -3.79
CA SER A 13 5.30 -1.54 -5.05
C SER A 13 4.20 -0.48 -4.85
N LEU A 14 3.38 -0.59 -3.79
CA LEU A 14 2.39 0.44 -3.46
C LEU A 14 3.03 1.82 -3.24
N ARG A 15 4.13 1.87 -2.46
CA ARG A 15 4.88 3.10 -2.19
C ARG A 15 5.46 3.71 -3.47
N GLU A 16 5.96 2.88 -4.38
CA GLU A 16 6.50 3.32 -5.67
C GLU A 16 5.40 3.87 -6.58
N GLN A 17 4.25 3.20 -6.65
CA GLN A 17 3.11 3.70 -7.42
C GLN A 17 2.63 5.04 -6.88
N ARG A 18 2.51 5.22 -5.55
CA ARG A 18 2.17 6.50 -4.93
C ARG A 18 3.13 7.61 -5.38
N LYS A 19 4.44 7.35 -5.29
CA LYS A 19 5.46 8.32 -5.72
C LYS A 19 5.37 8.63 -7.21
N LYS A 20 5.11 7.62 -8.05
CA LYS A 20 4.99 7.78 -9.51
C LYS A 20 3.85 8.71 -9.91
N ILE A 21 2.75 8.73 -9.15
CA ILE A 21 1.61 9.63 -9.37
C ILE A 21 1.72 10.94 -8.57
N GLY A 22 2.86 11.21 -7.93
CA GLY A 22 3.15 12.49 -7.27
C GLY A 22 2.47 12.72 -5.92
N LEU A 23 1.80 11.71 -5.34
CA LEU A 23 1.12 11.89 -4.06
C LEU A 23 2.08 11.79 -2.87
N THR A 24 1.90 12.67 -1.89
CA THR A 24 2.42 12.52 -0.53
C THR A 24 1.67 11.42 0.23
N GLN A 25 2.22 10.97 1.36
CA GLN A 25 1.53 10.03 2.24
C GLN A 25 0.26 10.60 2.85
N ASN A 26 0.18 11.93 3.03
CA ASN A 26 -1.02 12.57 3.58
C ASN A 26 -2.14 12.59 2.54
N GLU A 27 -1.83 12.98 1.30
CA GLU A 27 -2.82 13.01 0.21
C GLU A 27 -3.33 11.60 -0.13
N LEU A 28 -2.47 10.58 -0.08
CA LEU A 28 -2.93 9.19 -0.22
C LEU A 28 -3.84 8.79 0.94
N ALA A 29 -3.54 9.21 2.17
CA ALA A 29 -4.36 8.89 3.33
C ALA A 29 -5.76 9.51 3.20
N GLU A 30 -5.84 10.77 2.77
CA GLU A 30 -7.09 11.47 2.50
C GLU A 30 -7.90 10.79 1.40
N LYS A 31 -7.25 10.47 0.26
CA LYS A 31 -7.90 9.75 -0.85
C LYS A 31 -8.38 8.35 -0.45
N ALA A 32 -7.63 7.66 0.38
CA ALA A 32 -7.97 6.33 0.89
C ALA A 32 -8.94 6.35 2.07
N GLN A 33 -9.27 7.53 2.61
CA GLN A 33 -10.05 7.69 3.85
C GLN A 33 -9.46 6.89 5.03
N LEU A 34 -8.13 6.89 5.14
CA LEU A 34 -7.39 6.20 6.19
C LEU A 34 -6.59 7.20 7.02
N PRO A 35 -6.30 6.90 8.30
CA PRO A 35 -5.34 7.68 9.06
C PRO A 35 -3.96 7.67 8.35
N ARG A 36 -3.29 8.83 8.26
CA ARG A 36 -1.92 8.91 7.71
C ARG A 36 -0.95 7.92 8.36
N ALA A 37 -1.10 7.67 9.66
CA ALA A 37 -0.32 6.67 10.38
C ALA A 37 -0.47 5.24 9.81
N THR A 38 -1.65 4.90 9.27
CA THR A 38 -1.89 3.63 8.57
C THR A 38 -1.04 3.55 7.31
N ILE A 39 -1.06 4.59 6.46
CA ILE A 39 -0.23 4.65 5.25
C ILE A 39 1.26 4.50 5.59
N VAL A 40 1.76 5.23 6.59
CA VAL A 40 3.16 5.14 7.04
C VAL A 40 3.51 3.71 7.49
N LYS A 41 2.65 3.06 8.29
CA LYS A 41 2.89 1.70 8.78
C LYS A 41 2.85 0.66 7.65
N VAL A 42 1.97 0.84 6.66
CA VAL A 42 1.88 -0.02 5.48
C VAL A 42 3.13 0.12 4.62
N GLU A 43 3.47 1.35 4.19
CA GLU A 43 4.60 1.59 3.30
C GLU A 43 5.97 1.28 3.92
N SER A 44 6.06 1.23 5.25
CA SER A 44 7.28 0.82 5.96
C SER A 44 7.37 -0.69 6.19
N GLY A 45 6.31 -1.45 5.89
CA GLY A 45 6.25 -2.89 6.18
C GLY A 45 6.19 -3.23 7.67
N LYS A 46 6.06 -2.23 8.56
CA LYS A 46 6.08 -2.42 10.03
C LYS A 46 4.79 -3.05 10.58
N ARG A 47 3.72 -3.09 9.80
CA ARG A 47 2.46 -3.77 10.13
C ARG A 47 2.00 -4.58 8.93
N ASN A 48 1.54 -5.80 9.15
CA ASN A 48 0.78 -6.56 8.16
C ASN A 48 -0.63 -5.96 8.05
N ALA A 49 -0.87 -5.15 7.02
CA ALA A 49 -2.19 -4.71 6.66
C ALA A 49 -3.02 -5.85 6.07
N THR A 50 -4.33 -5.76 6.22
CA THR A 50 -5.26 -6.69 5.59
C THR A 50 -5.22 -6.50 4.07
N LEU A 51 -5.58 -7.53 3.30
CA LEU A 51 -5.73 -7.42 1.85
C LEU A 51 -6.72 -6.29 1.48
N GLU A 52 -7.82 -6.16 2.23
CA GLU A 52 -8.78 -5.07 2.08
C GLU A 52 -8.14 -3.68 2.20
N THR A 53 -7.30 -3.46 3.22
CA THR A 53 -6.58 -2.19 3.38
C THR A 53 -5.67 -1.92 2.18
N LEU A 54 -4.97 -2.95 1.68
CA LEU A 54 -4.08 -2.82 0.52
C LEU A 54 -4.87 -2.53 -0.76
N MET A 55 -6.04 -3.15 -0.93
CA MET A 55 -6.96 -2.90 -2.05
C MET A 55 -7.48 -1.46 -2.01
N HIS A 56 -7.93 -0.96 -0.85
CA HIS A 56 -8.36 0.44 -0.71
C HIS A 56 -7.24 1.43 -1.03
N ILE A 57 -6.01 1.16 -0.59
CA ILE A 57 -4.85 2.00 -0.91
C ILE A 57 -4.58 1.99 -2.41
N ALA A 58 -4.66 0.84 -3.09
CA ALA A 58 -4.49 0.75 -4.54
C ALA A 58 -5.59 1.53 -5.28
N GLN A 59 -6.85 1.37 -4.89
CA GLN A 59 -7.99 2.06 -5.48
C GLN A 59 -7.91 3.58 -5.31
N ALA A 60 -7.44 4.06 -4.15
CA ALA A 60 -7.20 5.49 -3.90
C ALA A 60 -6.16 6.11 -4.86
N MET A 61 -5.31 5.27 -5.47
CA MET A 61 -4.35 5.66 -6.50
C MET A 61 -4.86 5.41 -7.94
N GLY A 62 -6.12 4.98 -8.10
CA GLY A 62 -6.69 4.57 -9.39
C GLY A 62 -6.04 3.30 -9.95
N LYS A 63 -5.69 2.35 -9.09
CA LYS A 63 -5.03 1.08 -9.44
C LYS A 63 -5.80 -0.10 -8.86
N ASP A 64 -5.59 -1.27 -9.46
CA ASP A 64 -6.07 -2.55 -8.94
C ASP A 64 -4.92 -3.34 -8.30
N LEU A 65 -5.19 -3.92 -7.13
CA LEU A 65 -4.27 -4.85 -6.49
C LEU A 65 -4.52 -6.26 -7.04
N VAL A 66 -3.61 -6.76 -7.87
CA VAL A 66 -3.67 -8.13 -8.41
C VAL A 66 -2.68 -9.03 -7.68
N VAL A 67 -3.19 -10.11 -7.09
CA VAL A 67 -2.37 -11.17 -6.47
C VAL A 67 -2.69 -12.48 -7.17
N SER A 68 -1.68 -13.13 -7.74
CA SER A 68 -1.80 -14.41 -8.44
C SER A 68 -1.11 -15.53 -7.66
N LEU A 69 -1.73 -16.70 -7.62
CA LEU A 69 -1.08 -17.94 -7.19
C LEU A 69 -0.28 -18.50 -8.37
N ARG A 70 0.88 -19.09 -8.08
CA ARG A 70 1.74 -19.77 -9.04
C ARG A 70 2.10 -21.13 -8.49
#